data_AF-A0A0B6ZHV1-F1
#
_entry.id   AF-A0A0B6ZHV1-F1
#
_cell.length_a   1.000
_cell.length_b   1.000
_cell.length_c   1.000
_cell.angle_alpha   90.00
_cell.angle_beta   90.00
_cell.angle_gamma   90.00
#
_symmetry.space_group_name_H-M   'P 1'
#
loop_
_entity.id
_entity.type
_entity.pdbx_description
1 polymer ?
#
loop_
_entity_poly.entity_id
_entity_poly.type
_entity_poly.pdbx_seq_one_letter_code
_entity_poly.pdbx_strand_id
1 'polypeptide(L)'
;TYGLQVLQHLGGKWVDIDHFPRVVMCDFEIRQLQNIQTYSLQCVLSVNLFIEKVFAIAWFWLFLLAVASIVNFFMWCYHIFFSTHRESFIHKYLIILGIKESRDEMVLFKKFVHNYLRNDGVFLLRSVGNNSSEIIVMDLIKELWTNFRNENQKKSPTEGEPTKEKSAESQT
;
A
#
# COMPACT_ATOMS: atom_id res chain seq x y z
N THR A 1 -7.16 -24.98 -0.88
CA THR A 1 -6.03 -24.59 -0.01
C THR A 1 -6.12 -25.37 1.28
N TYR A 2 -4.98 -25.89 1.75
CA TYR A 2 -4.89 -26.80 2.90
C TYR A 2 -5.70 -26.34 4.13
N GLY A 3 -5.60 -25.06 4.53
CA GLY A 3 -6.35 -24.60 5.70
C GLY A 3 -7.85 -24.33 5.51
N LEU A 4 -8.32 -24.11 4.27
CA LEU A 4 -9.77 -24.11 3.97
C LEU A 4 -10.37 -25.51 4.14
N GLN A 5 -9.60 -26.55 3.81
CA GLN A 5 -9.98 -27.95 4.04
C GLN A 5 -9.94 -28.30 5.54
N VAL A 6 -8.98 -27.76 6.31
CA VAL A 6 -8.94 -27.89 7.79
C VAL A 6 -10.14 -27.18 8.44
N LEU A 7 -10.53 -26.00 7.94
CA LEU A 7 -11.71 -25.28 8.44
C LEU A 7 -13.02 -26.04 8.14
N GLN A 8 -13.10 -26.70 6.98
CA GLN A 8 -14.21 -27.62 6.66
C GLN A 8 -14.20 -28.88 7.54
N HIS A 9 -13.03 -29.34 7.96
CA HIS A 9 -12.85 -30.46 8.88
C HIS A 9 -13.35 -30.13 10.30
N LEU A 10 -13.12 -28.89 10.78
CA LEU A 10 -13.72 -28.36 12.01
C LEU A 10 -15.25 -28.21 11.91
N GLY A 11 -15.78 -28.02 10.70
CA GLY A 11 -17.21 -27.93 10.38
C GLY A 11 -17.94 -29.28 10.23
N GLY A 12 -17.30 -30.41 10.54
CA GLY A 12 -17.97 -31.70 10.70
C GLY A 12 -17.96 -32.65 9.48
N LYS A 13 -17.16 -32.39 8.45
CA LYS A 13 -16.93 -33.35 7.35
C LYS A 13 -15.53 -33.97 7.49
N TRP A 14 -15.49 -35.17 8.06
CA TRP A 14 -14.30 -36.01 8.15
C TRP A 14 -13.95 -36.52 6.74
N VAL A 15 -12.97 -35.89 6.10
CA VAL A 15 -12.39 -36.37 4.82
C VAL A 15 -10.90 -36.49 5.04
N ASP A 16 -10.37 -37.70 5.20
CA ASP A 16 -8.93 -37.90 5.32
C ASP A 16 -8.20 -37.22 4.16
N ILE A 17 -7.42 -36.19 4.47
CA ILE A 17 -6.68 -35.40 3.48
C ILE A 17 -5.37 -36.13 3.19
N ASP A 18 -5.34 -36.84 2.08
CA ASP A 18 -4.23 -37.72 1.63
C ASP A 18 -3.05 -36.95 1.01
N HIS A 19 -2.81 -35.70 1.42
CA HIS A 19 -1.74 -34.88 0.83
C HIS A 19 -0.35 -35.27 1.35
N PHE A 20 -0.30 -35.91 2.53
CA PHE A 20 0.92 -36.24 3.23
C PHE A 20 0.78 -37.64 3.85
N PRO A 21 1.35 -38.70 3.24
CA PRO A 21 1.23 -40.06 3.75
C PRO A 21 1.99 -40.20 5.07
N ARG A 22 1.27 -40.63 6.12
CA ARG A 22 1.83 -40.86 7.47
C ARG A 22 2.75 -42.09 7.51
N VAL A 23 2.56 -42.97 6.52
CA VAL A 23 3.25 -44.23 6.35
C VAL A 23 3.78 -44.28 4.92
N VAL A 24 5.08 -44.55 4.76
CA VAL A 24 5.73 -44.74 3.47
C VAL A 24 6.36 -46.13 3.42
N MET A 25 6.31 -46.79 2.26
CA MET A 25 7.04 -48.02 2.02
C MET A 25 8.45 -47.66 1.56
N CYS A 26 9.48 -48.24 2.21
CA CYS A 26 10.86 -48.04 1.85
C CYS A 26 11.47 -49.38 1.42
N ASP A 27 11.98 -49.43 0.18
CA ASP A 27 12.55 -50.62 -0.41
C ASP A 27 14.09 -50.55 -0.35
N PHE A 28 14.71 -51.61 0.16
CA PHE A 28 16.17 -51.75 0.23
C PHE A 28 16.62 -53.00 -0.52
N GLU A 29 17.62 -52.84 -1.38
CA GLU A 29 18.23 -53.94 -2.13
C GLU A 29 19.46 -54.46 -1.38
N ILE A 30 19.47 -55.73 -1.00
CA ILE A 30 20.61 -56.37 -0.34
C ILE A 30 21.14 -57.48 -1.25
N ARG A 31 22.46 -57.53 -1.46
CA ARG A 31 23.13 -58.57 -2.26
C ARG A 31 23.60 -59.70 -1.36
N GLN A 32 23.06 -60.91 -1.54
CA GLN A 32 23.58 -62.14 -0.94
C GLN A 32 23.96 -63.14 -2.04
N LEU A 33 25.21 -63.60 -2.05
CA LEU A 33 25.73 -64.63 -2.97
C LEU A 33 25.27 -64.45 -4.44
N GLN A 34 25.56 -63.28 -5.03
CA GLN A 34 25.24 -62.93 -6.44
C GLN A 34 23.74 -62.77 -6.77
N ASN A 35 22.84 -62.99 -5.81
CA ASN A 35 21.40 -62.74 -5.97
C ASN A 35 21.01 -61.42 -5.26
N ILE A 36 20.30 -60.54 -5.98
CA ILE A 36 19.75 -59.30 -5.43
C ILE A 36 18.38 -59.64 -4.84
N GLN A 37 18.16 -59.36 -3.56
CA GLN A 37 16.87 -59.55 -2.90
C GLN A 37 16.39 -58.20 -2.37
N THR A 38 15.17 -57.83 -2.74
CA THR A 38 14.52 -56.58 -2.34
C THR A 38 13.66 -56.81 -1.10
N TYR A 39 13.91 -56.03 -0.05
CA TYR A 39 13.11 -56.03 1.17
C TYR A 39 12.32 -54.73 1.29
N SER A 40 11.03 -54.82 1.58
CA SER A 40 10.15 -53.67 1.80
C SER A 40 9.82 -53.54 3.28
N LEU A 41 9.99 -52.34 3.84
CA LEU A 41 9.66 -52.03 5.23
C LEU A 41 8.67 -50.87 5.31
N GLN A 42 7.81 -50.91 6.32
CA GLN A 42 6.88 -49.83 6.62
C GLN A 42 7.56 -48.78 7.49
N CYS A 43 7.81 -47.59 6.94
CA CYS A 43 8.40 -46.46 7.67
C CYS A 43 7.31 -45.47 8.10
N VAL A 44 7.32 -45.09 9.38
CA VAL A 44 6.48 -43.99 9.88
C VAL A 44 7.28 -42.71 9.79
N LEU A 45 6.81 -41.77 8.97
CA LEU A 45 7.50 -40.50 8.79
C LEU A 45 6.98 -39.47 9.79
N SER A 46 7.44 -39.55 11.03
CA SER A 46 7.06 -38.64 12.11
C SER A 46 7.32 -37.16 11.79
N VAL A 47 8.28 -36.89 10.88
CA VAL A 47 8.57 -35.55 10.34
C VAL A 47 7.38 -34.99 9.54
N ASN A 48 6.68 -35.83 8.79
CA ASN A 48 5.55 -35.42 7.95
C ASN A 48 4.35 -34.97 8.80
N LEU A 49 4.12 -35.68 9.91
CA LEU A 49 3.10 -35.32 10.91
C LEU A 49 3.41 -34.00 11.60
N PHE A 50 4.69 -33.71 11.85
CA PHE A 50 5.11 -32.43 12.41
C PHE A 50 4.82 -31.27 11.46
N ILE A 51 5.16 -31.45 10.19
CA ILE A 51 4.92 -30.47 9.13
C ILE A 51 3.42 -30.17 8.96
N GLU A 52 2.57 -31.19 9.03
CA GLU A 52 1.11 -31.05 9.03
C GLU A 52 0.62 -30.03 10.08
N LYS A 53 1.12 -30.14 11.32
CA LYS A 53 0.70 -29.25 12.42
C LYS A 53 1.30 -27.85 12.31
N VAL A 54 2.56 -27.72 11.89
CA VAL A 54 3.18 -26.41 11.69
C VAL A 54 2.47 -25.63 10.58
N PHE A 55 2.14 -26.27 9.46
CA PHE A 55 1.40 -25.62 8.37
C PHE A 55 -0.01 -25.22 8.80
N ALA A 56 -0.69 -26.01 9.62
CA ALA A 56 -1.99 -25.64 10.16
C ALA A 56 -1.91 -24.36 11.01
N ILE A 57 -0.97 -24.28 11.95
CA ILE A 57 -0.76 -23.09 12.80
C ILE A 57 -0.41 -21.86 11.95
N ALA A 58 0.53 -22.01 11.02
CA ALA A 58 0.93 -20.94 10.11
C ALA A 58 -0.24 -20.43 9.26
N TRP A 59 -1.11 -21.33 8.78
CA TRP A 59 -2.28 -20.93 8.00
C TRP A 59 -3.28 -20.12 8.81
N PHE A 60 -3.60 -20.54 10.04
CA PHE A 60 -4.48 -19.77 10.93
C PHE A 60 -3.89 -18.39 11.27
N TRP A 61 -2.58 -18.34 11.52
CA TRP A 61 -1.87 -17.08 11.76
C TRP A 61 -1.94 -16.13 10.56
N LEU A 62 -1.63 -16.63 9.36
CA LEU A 62 -1.70 -15.85 8.12
C LEU A 62 -3.14 -15.42 7.80
N PHE A 63 -4.14 -16.25 8.08
CA PHE A 63 -5.53 -15.88 7.92
C PHE A 63 -5.91 -14.72 8.85
N LEU A 64 -5.52 -14.78 10.14
CA LEU A 64 -5.76 -13.69 11.09
C LEU A 64 -5.07 -12.40 10.63
N LEU A 65 -3.81 -12.49 10.22
CA LEU A 65 -3.09 -11.34 9.66
C LEU A 65 -3.79 -10.78 8.42
N ALA A 66 -4.25 -11.63 7.51
CA ALA A 66 -4.98 -11.20 6.32
C ALA A 66 -6.27 -10.47 6.69
N VAL A 67 -7.05 -10.98 7.66
CA VAL A 67 -8.26 -10.30 8.16
C VAL A 67 -7.91 -8.95 8.77
N ALA A 68 -6.88 -8.88 9.62
CA ALA A 68 -6.43 -7.61 10.22
C ALA A 68 -5.98 -6.60 9.16
N SER A 69 -5.25 -7.05 8.14
CA SER A 69 -4.83 -6.21 7.00
C SER A 69 -6.02 -5.73 6.18
N ILE A 70 -7.02 -6.58 5.93
CA ILE A 70 -8.25 -6.22 5.22
C ILE A 70 -9.04 -5.18 6.02
N VAL A 71 -9.21 -5.36 7.33
CA VAL A 71 -9.87 -4.39 8.21
C VAL A 71 -9.13 -3.06 8.18
N ASN A 72 -7.80 -3.07 8.32
CA ASN A 72 -6.99 -1.85 8.23
C ASN A 72 -7.17 -1.17 6.86
N PHE A 73 -7.12 -1.93 5.77
CA PHE A 73 -7.35 -1.41 4.43
C PHE A 73 -8.73 -0.75 4.30
N PHE A 74 -9.80 -1.39 4.79
CA PHE A 74 -11.14 -0.80 4.77
C PHE A 74 -11.25 0.43 5.67
N MET A 75 -10.62 0.46 6.85
CA MET A 75 -10.57 1.65 7.69
C MET A 75 -9.87 2.80 6.97
N TRP A 76 -8.74 2.54 6.31
CA TRP A 76 -8.03 3.53 5.51
C TRP A 76 -8.86 4.00 4.31
N CYS A 77 -9.49 3.09 3.57
CA CYS A 77 -10.39 3.45 2.48
C CYS A 77 -11.56 4.30 2.99
N TYR A 78 -12.22 3.90 4.08
CA TYR A 78 -13.30 4.68 4.68
C TYR A 78 -12.81 6.06 5.09
N HIS A 79 -11.65 6.14 5.74
CA HIS A 79 -11.03 7.41 6.10
C HIS A 79 -10.73 8.25 4.86
N ILE A 80 -10.19 7.69 3.77
CA ILE A 80 -9.96 8.38 2.49
C ILE A 80 -11.27 8.93 1.92
N PHE A 81 -12.30 8.08 1.79
CA PHE A 81 -13.59 8.47 1.22
C PHE A 81 -14.29 9.54 2.07
N PHE A 82 -14.33 9.36 3.39
CA PHE A 82 -14.99 10.29 4.31
C PHE A 82 -14.19 11.59 4.54
N SER A 83 -12.86 11.50 4.49
CA SER A 83 -11.93 12.64 4.52
C SER A 83 -12.15 13.64 3.37
N THR A 84 -12.82 13.21 2.30
CA THR A 84 -13.22 14.06 1.18
C THR A 84 -14.20 15.19 1.58
N HIS A 85 -14.68 15.26 2.83
CA HIS A 85 -15.27 16.48 3.40
C HIS A 85 -14.19 17.57 3.60
N ARG A 86 -13.82 18.19 2.48
CA ARG A 86 -12.69 19.11 2.27
C ARG A 86 -12.75 20.41 3.07
N GLU A 87 -13.92 20.80 3.55
CA GLU A 87 -14.16 22.17 4.01
C GLU A 87 -13.42 22.51 5.31
N SER A 88 -13.38 21.61 6.30
CA SER A 88 -12.68 21.90 7.56
C SER A 88 -11.16 21.96 7.40
N PHE A 89 -10.59 21.15 6.49
CA PHE A 89 -9.17 21.17 6.20
C PHE A 89 -8.79 22.52 5.57
N ILE A 90 -9.49 22.90 4.49
CA ILE A 90 -9.32 24.17 3.78
C ILE A 90 -9.42 25.36 4.76
N HIS A 91 -10.44 25.41 5.62
CA HIS A 91 -10.63 26.52 6.56
C HIS A 91 -9.49 26.68 7.58
N LYS A 92 -8.95 25.58 8.12
CA LYS A 92 -7.80 25.65 9.04
C LYS A 92 -6.58 26.29 8.37
N TYR A 93 -6.31 25.96 7.10
CA TYR A 93 -5.15 26.51 6.40
C TYR A 93 -5.31 27.96 5.96
N LEU A 94 -6.53 28.43 5.66
CA LEU A 94 -6.76 29.86 5.41
C LEU A 94 -6.33 30.72 6.61
N ILE A 95 -6.68 30.28 7.82
CA ILE A 95 -6.33 30.98 9.06
C ILE A 95 -4.81 30.98 9.27
N ILE A 96 -4.17 29.83 9.05
CA ILE A 96 -2.73 29.64 9.25
C ILE A 96 -1.89 30.46 8.26
N LEU A 97 -2.30 30.51 6.99
CA LEU A 97 -1.58 31.25 5.95
C LEU A 97 -1.79 32.77 6.04
N GLY A 98 -2.65 33.23 6.94
CA GLY A 98 -2.94 34.65 7.12
C GLY A 98 -3.53 35.31 5.87
N ILE A 99 -4.19 34.52 5.01
CA ILE A 99 -4.80 35.01 3.78
C ILE A 99 -5.88 36.00 4.17
N LYS A 100 -5.74 37.25 3.75
CA LYS A 100 -6.78 38.27 4.01
C LYS A 100 -8.04 37.79 3.32
N GLU A 101 -9.20 38.08 3.90
CA GLU A 101 -10.53 37.78 3.32
C GLU A 101 -10.83 38.62 2.05
N SER A 102 -9.79 38.98 1.29
CA SER A 102 -9.90 39.59 -0.02
C SER A 102 -10.33 38.54 -1.03
N ARG A 103 -11.29 38.90 -1.88
CA ARG A 103 -11.87 38.00 -2.90
C ARG A 103 -10.80 37.41 -3.82
N ASP A 104 -9.78 38.19 -4.18
CA ASP A 104 -8.74 37.77 -5.12
C ASP A 104 -7.80 36.70 -4.51
N GLU A 105 -7.42 36.83 -3.24
CA GLU A 105 -6.59 35.82 -2.58
C GLU A 105 -7.37 34.51 -2.36
N MET A 106 -8.68 34.61 -2.11
CA MET A 106 -9.55 33.44 -1.96
C MET A 106 -9.68 32.64 -3.28
N VAL A 107 -9.77 33.34 -4.42
CA VAL A 107 -9.75 32.72 -5.75
C VAL A 107 -8.40 32.06 -6.02
N LEU A 108 -7.30 32.74 -5.69
CA LEU A 108 -5.95 32.19 -5.86
C LEU A 108 -5.73 30.94 -4.98
N PHE A 109 -6.25 30.96 -3.75
CA PHE A 109 -6.20 29.81 -2.85
C PHE A 109 -7.01 28.61 -3.36
N LYS A 110 -8.22 28.84 -3.89
CA LYS A 110 -8.98 27.76 -4.55
C LYS A 110 -8.20 27.18 -5.74
N LYS A 111 -7.50 28.02 -6.50
CA LYS A 111 -6.64 27.59 -7.62
C LYS A 111 -5.46 26.76 -7.13
N PHE A 112 -4.83 27.14 -6.01
CA PHE A 112 -3.80 26.33 -5.36
C PHE A 112 -4.33 24.95 -4.94
N VAL A 113 -5.44 24.89 -4.19
CA VAL A 113 -5.98 23.62 -3.69
C VAL A 113 -6.43 22.71 -4.84
N HIS A 114 -7.19 23.22 -5.81
CA HIS A 114 -7.76 22.38 -6.86
C HIS A 114 -6.80 22.06 -8.02
N ASN A 115 -5.95 23.01 -8.43
CA ASN A 115 -5.11 22.83 -9.62
C ASN A 115 -3.66 22.49 -9.29
N TYR A 116 -3.08 23.06 -8.23
CA TYR A 116 -1.69 22.78 -7.85
C TYR A 116 -1.58 21.56 -6.94
N LEU A 117 -2.34 21.54 -5.84
CA LEU A 117 -2.29 20.47 -4.86
C LEU A 117 -3.11 19.24 -5.29
N ARG A 118 -4.26 19.49 -5.95
CA ARG A 118 -5.18 18.46 -6.44
C ARG A 118 -5.71 17.56 -5.32
N ASN A 119 -6.56 16.60 -5.66
CA ASN A 119 -7.13 15.70 -4.66
C ASN A 119 -6.07 14.81 -3.98
N ASP A 120 -5.06 14.40 -4.74
CA ASP A 120 -4.00 13.51 -4.26
C ASP A 120 -3.04 14.23 -3.30
N GLY A 121 -2.61 15.45 -3.61
CA GLY A 121 -1.75 16.23 -2.71
C GLY A 121 -2.43 16.60 -1.39
N VAL A 122 -3.73 16.93 -1.42
CA VAL A 122 -4.52 17.17 -0.20
C VAL A 122 -4.63 15.89 0.64
N PHE A 123 -4.81 14.73 -0.01
CA PHE A 123 -4.83 13.44 0.69
C PHE A 123 -3.47 13.11 1.31
N LEU A 124 -2.37 13.28 0.59
CA LEU A 124 -1.02 13.06 1.09
C LEU A 124 -0.71 13.96 2.28
N LEU A 125 -1.05 15.24 2.21
CA LEU A 125 -0.88 16.19 3.33
C LEU A 125 -1.63 15.76 4.58
N ARG A 126 -2.86 15.26 4.43
CA ARG A 126 -3.64 14.74 5.55
C ARG A 126 -3.11 13.41 6.08
N SER A 127 -2.60 12.55 5.19
CA SER A 127 -1.94 11.29 5.58
C SER A 127 -0.68 11.57 6.40
N VAL A 128 0.16 12.52 5.96
CA VAL A 128 1.32 12.99 6.72
C VAL A 128 0.87 13.57 8.07
N GLY A 129 -0.20 14.36 8.10
CA GLY A 129 -0.74 14.93 9.34
C GLY A 129 -1.30 13.91 10.33
N ASN A 130 -1.75 12.75 9.85
CA ASN A 130 -2.16 11.65 10.72
C ASN A 130 -0.97 10.87 11.29
N ASN A 131 0.18 10.89 10.61
CA ASN A 131 1.38 10.13 11.00
C ASN A 131 2.49 11.00 11.63
N SER A 132 2.34 12.32 11.61
CA SER A 132 3.32 13.30 12.09
C SER A 132 2.64 14.41 12.88
N SER A 133 3.42 15.21 13.60
CA SER A 133 2.91 16.38 14.31
C SER A 133 2.25 17.37 13.35
N GLU A 134 1.07 17.90 13.71
CA GLU A 134 0.29 18.86 12.90
C GLU A 134 1.13 20.06 12.45
N ILE A 135 2.10 20.48 13.27
CA ILE A 135 3.05 21.57 13.00
C ILE A 135 3.88 21.34 11.73
N ILE A 136 4.34 20.10 11.49
CA ILE A 136 5.20 19.78 10.32
C ILE A 136 4.39 19.94 9.03
N VAL A 137 3.12 19.54 9.05
CA VAL A 137 2.22 19.70 7.90
C VAL A 137 1.94 21.17 7.62
N MET A 138 1.86 22.01 8.66
CA MET A 138 1.68 23.44 8.50
C MET A 138 2.87 24.08 7.77
N ASP A 139 4.10 23.78 8.19
CA ASP A 139 5.30 24.31 7.54
C ASP A 139 5.38 23.87 6.07
N LEU A 140 5.02 22.62 5.80
CA LEU A 140 5.00 22.06 4.45
C LEU A 140 3.98 22.78 3.55
N ILE A 141 2.78 23.06 4.05
CA ILE A 141 1.75 23.81 3.30
C ILE A 141 2.18 25.27 3.08
N LYS A 142 2.83 25.89 4.06
CA LYS A 142 3.35 27.26 3.94
C LYS A 142 4.41 27.37 2.86
N GLU A 143 5.31 26.41 2.78
CA GLU A 143 6.35 26.35 1.75
C GLU A 143 5.73 26.12 0.36
N LEU A 144 4.79 25.16 0.24
CA LEU A 144 4.06 24.89 -1.00
C LEU A 144 3.29 26.12 -1.50
N TRP A 145 2.63 26.85 -0.60
CA TRP A 145 1.91 28.09 -0.92
C TRP A 145 2.86 29.18 -1.44
N THR A 146 4.01 29.34 -0.79
CA THR A 146 5.02 30.33 -1.18
C THR A 146 5.58 30.02 -2.57
N ASN A 147 5.89 28.75 -2.83
CA ASN A 147 6.36 28.31 -4.15
C ASN A 147 5.30 28.52 -5.23
N PHE A 148 4.03 28.18 -4.97
CA PHE A 148 2.94 28.46 -5.91
C PHE A 148 2.79 29.96 -6.20
N ARG A 149 2.88 30.84 -5.20
CA ARG A 149 2.82 32.30 -5.44
C ARG A 149 3.99 32.78 -6.30
N ASN A 150 5.21 32.30 -6.02
CA ASN A 150 6.39 32.66 -6.80
C ASN A 150 6.26 32.22 -8.26
N GLU A 151 5.71 31.04 -8.53
CA GLU A 151 5.46 30.56 -9.90
C GLU A 151 4.37 31.38 -10.62
N ASN A 152 3.28 31.73 -9.94
CA ASN A 152 2.24 32.56 -10.54
C ASN A 152 2.72 34.00 -10.79
N GLN A 153 3.55 34.56 -9.91
CA GLN A 153 4.16 35.88 -10.11
C GLN A 153 5.15 35.91 -11.28
N LYS A 154 5.85 34.81 -11.55
CA LYS A 154 6.73 34.67 -12.73
C LYS A 154 5.97 34.52 -14.05
N LYS A 155 4.71 34.09 -14.01
CA LYS A 155 3.83 34.04 -15.20
C LYS A 155 3.16 35.37 -15.52
N SER A 156 3.05 36.29 -14.56
CA SER A 156 2.44 37.61 -14.75
C SER A 156 3.27 38.73 -15.42
N PRO A 157 4.54 38.58 -15.83
CA PRO A 157 5.25 39.61 -16.57
C PRO A 157 5.78 39.12 -17.93
N THR A 158 4.98 38.41 -18.75
CA THR A 158 5.17 38.34 -20.23
C THR A 158 4.03 37.54 -20.88
N GLU A 159 2.85 38.13 -20.99
CA GLU A 159 1.90 37.75 -22.03
C GLU A 159 1.94 38.86 -23.09
N GLY A 160 2.92 38.76 -23.98
CA GLY A 160 3.11 39.71 -25.07
C GLY A 160 4.53 39.76 -25.62
N GLU A 161 4.98 38.72 -26.33
CA GLU A 161 5.67 38.90 -27.62
C GLU A 161 5.86 37.56 -28.35
N PRO A 162 5.50 37.45 -29.65
CA PRO A 162 5.80 36.27 -30.45
C PRO A 162 7.20 36.42 -31.04
N THR A 163 8.18 35.66 -30.54
CA THR A 163 9.53 35.69 -31.12
C THR A 163 9.52 34.93 -32.45
N LYS A 164 9.45 35.71 -33.54
CA LYS A 164 9.80 35.27 -34.89
C LYS A 164 11.24 34.76 -34.90
N GLU A 165 11.35 33.54 -35.42
CA GLU A 165 12.54 32.94 -35.98
C GLU A 165 13.30 33.93 -36.88
N LYS A 166 14.57 34.20 -36.55
CA LYS A 166 15.56 34.66 -37.52
C LYS A 166 16.90 33.96 -37.30
N SER A 167 17.12 33.07 -38.26
CA SER A 167 18.41 32.56 -38.71
C SER A 167 19.35 33.68 -39.15
N ALA A 168 20.66 33.43 -39.00
CA ALA A 168 21.80 34.05 -39.70
C ALA A 168 22.03 35.56 -39.44
N GLU A 169 23.23 36.16 -39.43
CA GLU A 169 24.59 35.77 -39.77
C GLU A 169 25.51 36.95 -39.32
N SER A 170 26.79 36.64 -39.14
CA SER A 170 27.96 37.50 -39.41
C SER A 170 28.22 38.82 -38.63
N GLN A 171 29.33 38.76 -37.89
CA GLN A 171 30.46 39.70 -37.83
C GLN A 171 30.30 41.05 -38.58
N THR A 172 30.59 42.18 -37.91
CA THR A 172 31.85 42.94 -38.00
C THR A 172 31.85 44.02 -36.91
#